data_AF-A0A1A8XF70-F1
#
_entry.id   AF-A0A1A8XF70-F1
#
_cell.length_a   1.000
_cell.length_b   1.000
_cell.length_c   1.000
_cell.angle_alpha   90.00
_cell.angle_beta   90.00
_cell.angle_gamma   90.00
#
_symmetry.space_group_name_H-M   'P 1'
#
loop_
_entity.id
_entity.type
_entity.pdbx_description
1 polymer ?
#
loop_
_entity_poly.entity_id
_entity_poly.type
_entity_poly.pdbx_seq_one_letter_code
_entity_poly.pdbx_strand_id
1 'polypeptide(L)'
;MVQTQGYSKSQEFDESELPSNLFLTSLHKDKNLENHNKDIETYKSQNNTNEIISKIDASFEKIRQDINYNYINTDEIKCCRDMNYYADLLNSIIKSPDILSKQIQNDLISKVHQEWVKILQVKNIEECTRETDLDSIRKRCILKHMHDLKIDKDHIMVYSKEYKKYLGDKWGKIIRYTNPLIGGLYIKIENDSMGIIEKYDYFLYSSDYICDNGMDKLSTDDITIFTNVD
;
A
#
# COMPACT_ATOMS: atom_id res chain seq x y z
N MET A 1 -41.62 28.76 -17.11
CA MET A 1 -40.73 28.51 -15.97
C MET A 1 -40.06 27.17 -16.21
N VAL A 2 -38.77 27.19 -16.53
CA VAL A 2 -37.98 26.00 -16.87
C VAL A 2 -37.55 25.35 -15.55
N GLN A 3 -37.98 24.11 -15.30
CA GLN A 3 -37.44 23.29 -14.23
C GLN A 3 -36.03 22.86 -14.63
N THR A 4 -35.03 23.35 -13.93
CA THR A 4 -33.67 22.83 -13.99
C THR A 4 -33.64 21.47 -13.29
N GLN A 5 -33.55 20.41 -14.09
CA GLN A 5 -33.23 19.06 -13.63
C GLN A 5 -31.84 19.09 -12.97
N GLY A 6 -31.81 18.99 -11.64
CA GLY A 6 -30.58 18.70 -10.91
C GLY A 6 -30.11 17.28 -11.24
N TYR A 7 -29.13 17.17 -12.12
CA TYR A 7 -28.35 15.94 -12.29
C TYR A 7 -27.34 15.84 -11.15
N SER A 8 -27.77 15.26 -10.02
CA SER A 8 -26.84 14.70 -9.05
C SER A 8 -26.46 13.30 -9.54
N LYS A 9 -25.50 13.19 -10.46
CA LYS A 9 -24.75 11.93 -10.57
C LYS A 9 -24.03 11.78 -9.24
N SER A 10 -24.40 10.80 -8.43
CA SER A 10 -23.51 10.33 -7.37
C SER A 10 -22.23 9.90 -8.09
N GLN A 11 -21.19 10.72 -8.01
CA GLN A 11 -19.90 10.42 -8.56
C GLN A 11 -19.44 9.15 -7.84
N GLU A 12 -19.24 8.04 -8.56
CA GLU A 12 -18.91 6.74 -7.97
C GLU A 12 -17.48 6.80 -7.42
N PHE A 13 -17.22 6.14 -6.29
CA PHE A 13 -15.87 6.08 -5.72
C PHE A 13 -14.97 5.22 -6.64
N ASP A 14 -13.94 5.84 -7.21
CA ASP A 14 -12.94 5.18 -8.04
C ASP A 14 -11.55 5.31 -7.39
N GLU A 15 -10.96 4.18 -7.00
CA GLU A 15 -9.63 4.13 -6.39
C GLU A 15 -8.52 4.65 -7.32
N SER A 16 -8.74 4.63 -8.63
CA SER A 16 -7.78 5.12 -9.62
C SER A 16 -7.76 6.66 -9.71
N GLU A 17 -8.79 7.32 -9.17
CA GLU A 17 -8.85 8.78 -9.03
C GLU A 17 -8.17 9.29 -7.74
N LEU A 18 -7.86 8.40 -6.78
CA LEU A 18 -7.16 8.76 -5.56
C LEU A 18 -5.73 9.27 -5.88
N PRO A 19 -5.39 10.52 -5.51
CA PRO A 19 -4.05 11.04 -5.81
C PRO A 19 -2.94 10.27 -5.08
N SER A 20 -3.24 9.61 -3.96
CA SER A 20 -2.30 8.69 -3.31
C SER A 20 -1.84 7.56 -4.23
N ASN A 21 -2.64 7.17 -5.21
CA ASN A 21 -2.39 6.03 -6.10
C ASN A 21 -1.70 6.41 -7.41
N LEU A 22 -1.20 7.64 -7.57
CA LEU A 22 -0.60 8.15 -8.83
C LEU A 22 0.33 7.18 -9.59
N PHE A 23 1.21 6.46 -8.87
CA PHE A 23 2.16 5.52 -9.49
C PHE A 23 1.65 4.07 -9.60
N LEU A 24 0.42 3.85 -9.16
CA LEU A 24 -0.29 2.57 -9.18
C LEU A 24 -1.65 2.70 -9.89
N THR A 25 -1.94 3.83 -10.55
CA THR A 25 -3.23 4.14 -11.16
C THR A 25 -3.67 3.04 -12.12
N SER A 26 -2.76 2.53 -12.97
CA SER A 26 -3.06 1.44 -13.91
C SER A 26 -3.37 0.11 -13.23
N LEU A 27 -2.93 -0.08 -11.99
CA LEU A 27 -3.35 -1.22 -11.17
C LEU A 27 -4.71 -1.01 -10.54
N HIS A 28 -5.13 0.22 -10.23
CA HIS A 28 -6.42 0.47 -9.58
C HIS A 28 -7.60 0.58 -10.57
N LYS A 29 -7.35 0.94 -11.83
CA LYS A 29 -8.41 1.01 -12.87
C LYS A 29 -9.20 -0.30 -13.00
N ASP A 30 -10.51 -0.21 -13.17
CA ASP A 30 -11.41 -1.34 -13.42
C ASP A 30 -11.27 -2.51 -12.42
N LYS A 31 -11.00 -2.21 -11.14
CA LYS A 31 -10.76 -3.21 -10.07
C LYS A 31 -9.61 -4.17 -10.38
N ASN A 32 -8.64 -3.73 -11.17
CA ASN A 32 -7.55 -4.58 -11.66
C ASN A 32 -6.70 -5.12 -10.50
N LEU A 33 -6.41 -4.32 -9.46
CA LEU A 33 -5.58 -4.76 -8.33
C LEU A 33 -6.28 -5.82 -7.48
N GLU A 34 -7.58 -5.66 -7.20
CA GLU A 34 -8.34 -6.67 -6.45
C GLU A 34 -8.37 -8.00 -7.20
N ASN A 35 -8.72 -7.97 -8.49
CA ASN A 35 -8.77 -9.15 -9.35
C ASN A 35 -7.38 -9.78 -9.51
N HIS A 36 -6.35 -8.96 -9.70
CA HIS A 36 -4.97 -9.40 -9.80
C HIS A 36 -4.51 -10.15 -8.55
N ASN A 37 -4.81 -9.62 -7.37
CA ASN A 37 -4.47 -10.27 -6.11
C ASN A 37 -5.19 -11.62 -5.97
N LYS A 38 -6.47 -11.70 -6.36
CA LYS A 38 -7.25 -12.95 -6.36
C LYS A 38 -6.68 -13.98 -7.34
N ASP A 39 -6.22 -13.55 -8.51
CA ASP A 39 -5.57 -14.42 -9.48
C ASP A 39 -4.30 -15.04 -8.89
N ILE A 40 -3.44 -14.22 -8.26
CA ILE A 40 -2.22 -14.71 -7.59
C ILE A 40 -2.57 -15.71 -6.49
N GLU A 41 -3.56 -15.42 -5.64
CA GLU A 41 -4.01 -16.35 -4.59
C GLU A 41 -4.54 -17.68 -5.17
N THR A 42 -5.24 -17.62 -6.30
CA THR A 42 -5.75 -18.79 -7.01
C THR A 42 -4.61 -19.65 -7.57
N TYR A 43 -3.68 -19.05 -8.31
CA TYR A 43 -2.52 -19.76 -8.85
C TYR A 43 -1.63 -20.30 -7.74
N LYS A 44 -1.49 -19.58 -6.63
CA LYS A 44 -0.79 -20.06 -5.44
C LYS A 44 -1.41 -21.35 -4.90
N SER A 45 -2.73 -21.38 -4.78
CA SER A 45 -3.47 -22.57 -4.31
C SER A 45 -3.37 -23.75 -5.28
N GLN A 46 -3.09 -23.49 -6.55
CA GLN A 46 -2.84 -24.48 -7.60
C GLN A 46 -1.36 -24.83 -7.76
N ASN A 47 -0.46 -24.23 -6.97
CA ASN A 47 0.99 -24.33 -7.11
C ASN A 47 1.51 -23.94 -8.53
N ASN A 48 0.80 -23.03 -9.21
CA ASN A 48 1.12 -22.60 -10.56
C ASN A 48 2.06 -21.38 -10.54
N THR A 49 3.33 -21.64 -10.24
CA THR A 49 4.36 -20.59 -10.06
C THR A 49 4.58 -19.74 -11.32
N ASN A 50 4.47 -20.34 -12.51
CA ASN A 50 4.69 -19.62 -13.77
C ASN A 50 3.64 -18.53 -14.00
N GLU A 51 2.37 -18.80 -13.69
CA GLU A 51 1.31 -17.80 -13.80
C GLU A 51 1.48 -16.68 -12.77
N ILE A 52 1.94 -17.01 -11.55
CA ILE A 52 2.27 -16.00 -10.53
C ILE A 52 3.37 -15.07 -11.05
N ILE A 53 4.45 -15.62 -11.61
CA ILE A 53 5.55 -14.84 -12.19
C ILE A 53 5.03 -13.92 -13.31
N SER A 54 4.26 -14.46 -14.26
CA SER A 54 3.69 -13.67 -15.36
C SER A 54 2.80 -12.53 -14.85
N LYS A 55 2.02 -12.77 -13.79
CA LYS A 55 1.19 -11.73 -13.15
C LYS A 55 2.07 -10.65 -12.51
N ILE A 56 3.08 -11.03 -11.73
CA ILE A 56 4.03 -10.08 -11.13
C ILE A 56 4.65 -9.20 -12.22
N ASP A 57 5.17 -9.82 -13.29
CA ASP A 57 5.81 -9.10 -14.41
C ASP A 57 4.88 -8.09 -15.08
N ALA A 58 3.64 -8.50 -15.36
CA ALA A 58 2.64 -7.63 -15.97
C ALA A 58 2.29 -6.42 -15.09
N SER A 59 2.24 -6.59 -13.77
CA SER A 59 1.94 -5.49 -12.86
C SER A 59 3.09 -4.52 -12.73
N PHE A 60 4.32 -5.02 -12.58
CA PHE A 60 5.50 -4.16 -12.53
C PHE A 60 5.71 -3.40 -13.84
N GLU A 61 5.31 -3.96 -14.98
CA GLU A 61 5.31 -3.24 -16.26
C GLU A 61 4.33 -2.06 -16.28
N LYS A 62 3.10 -2.26 -15.82
CA LYS A 62 2.12 -1.16 -15.70
C LYS A 62 2.61 -0.06 -14.76
N ILE A 63 3.21 -0.45 -13.63
CA ILE A 63 3.79 0.50 -12.69
C ILE A 63 4.90 1.32 -13.35
N ARG A 64 5.81 0.69 -14.10
CA ARG A 64 6.86 1.42 -14.82
C ARG A 64 6.27 2.42 -15.82
N GLN A 65 5.16 2.08 -16.47
CA GLN A 65 4.45 2.98 -17.38
C GLN A 65 3.83 4.16 -16.62
N ASP A 66 3.18 3.92 -15.48
CA ASP A 66 2.64 4.97 -14.62
C ASP A 66 3.73 5.92 -14.13
N ILE A 67 4.89 5.39 -13.71
CA ILE A 67 6.04 6.20 -13.31
C ILE A 67 6.57 7.01 -14.50
N ASN A 68 6.74 6.40 -15.66
CA ASN A 68 7.23 7.13 -16.83
C ASN A 68 6.33 8.29 -17.24
N TYR A 69 5.01 8.13 -17.08
CA TYR A 69 4.02 9.12 -17.46
C TYR A 69 3.84 10.23 -16.40
N ASN A 70 3.79 9.87 -15.11
CA ASN A 70 3.40 10.78 -14.04
C ASN A 70 4.58 11.39 -13.28
N TYR A 71 5.76 10.75 -13.29
CA TYR A 71 6.86 11.13 -12.40
C TYR A 71 7.44 12.50 -12.74
N ILE A 72 7.49 13.37 -11.73
CA ILE A 72 8.30 14.59 -11.73
C ILE A 72 9.37 14.50 -10.63
N ASN A 73 10.45 15.27 -10.77
CA ASN A 73 11.64 15.14 -9.92
C ASN A 73 11.38 15.27 -8.39
N THR A 74 10.28 15.89 -7.97
CA THR A 74 9.91 16.04 -6.56
C THR A 74 9.18 14.84 -5.96
N ASP A 75 8.84 13.84 -6.79
CA ASP A 75 8.00 12.71 -6.37
C ASP A 75 8.79 11.48 -5.95
N GLU A 76 10.13 11.57 -5.87
CA GLU A 76 11.01 10.44 -5.56
C GLU A 76 10.54 9.65 -4.32
N ILE A 77 10.32 10.37 -3.22
CA ILE A 77 9.89 9.78 -1.95
C ILE A 77 8.49 9.16 -2.07
N LYS A 78 7.57 9.79 -2.81
CA LYS A 78 6.23 9.24 -3.03
C LYS A 78 6.30 7.95 -3.84
N CYS A 79 7.06 7.98 -4.94
CA CYS A 79 7.31 6.80 -5.76
C CYS A 79 7.85 5.66 -4.89
N CYS A 80 8.86 5.93 -4.06
CA CYS A 80 9.39 4.95 -3.11
C CYS A 80 8.33 4.33 -2.21
N ARG A 81 7.47 5.14 -1.58
CA ARG A 81 6.39 4.64 -0.72
C ARG A 81 5.43 3.73 -1.49
N ASP A 82 5.04 4.12 -2.69
CA ASP A 82 4.10 3.35 -3.52
C ASP A 82 4.71 2.01 -3.96
N MET A 83 5.98 2.02 -4.36
CA MET A 83 6.69 0.81 -4.82
C MET A 83 6.97 -0.16 -3.68
N ASN A 84 7.40 0.37 -2.53
CA ASN A 84 7.59 -0.42 -1.34
C ASN A 84 6.28 -1.06 -0.88
N TYR A 85 5.18 -0.31 -0.89
CA TYR A 85 3.86 -0.84 -0.59
C TYR A 85 3.47 -2.00 -1.51
N TYR A 86 3.61 -1.83 -2.83
CA TYR A 86 3.19 -2.88 -3.76
C TYR A 86 4.05 -4.15 -3.61
N ALA A 87 5.36 -3.99 -3.42
CA ALA A 87 6.26 -5.12 -3.15
C ALA A 87 5.93 -5.82 -1.82
N ASP A 88 5.57 -5.07 -0.78
CA ASP A 88 5.18 -5.62 0.52
C ASP A 88 3.82 -6.34 0.46
N LEU A 89 2.88 -5.80 -0.33
CA LEU A 89 1.60 -6.45 -0.63
C LEU A 89 1.81 -7.81 -1.31
N LEU A 90 2.62 -7.87 -2.36
CA LEU A 90 2.93 -9.14 -3.04
C LEU A 90 3.63 -10.12 -2.10
N ASN A 91 4.61 -9.66 -1.32
CA ASN A 91 5.28 -10.50 -0.32
C ASN A 91 4.28 -11.07 0.69
N SER A 92 3.30 -10.27 1.15
CA SER A 92 2.26 -10.73 2.08
C SER A 92 1.37 -11.82 1.46
N ILE A 93 1.00 -11.67 0.18
CA ILE A 93 0.22 -12.68 -0.57
C ILE A 93 1.02 -13.96 -0.76
N ILE A 94 2.30 -13.85 -1.13
CA ILE A 94 3.16 -15.02 -1.35
C ILE A 94 3.35 -15.81 -0.05
N LYS A 95 3.63 -15.12 1.06
CA LYS A 95 3.88 -15.75 2.37
C LYS A 95 2.64 -16.20 3.12
N SER A 96 1.45 -15.65 2.83
CA SER A 96 0.23 -15.91 3.62
C SER A 96 -0.99 -16.27 2.77
N PRO A 97 -1.66 -17.41 3.01
CA PRO A 97 -1.24 -18.52 3.88
C PRO A 97 0.01 -19.26 3.32
N ASP A 98 0.72 -19.95 4.23
CA ASP A 98 1.93 -20.76 3.98
C ASP A 98 1.57 -22.09 3.28
N ILE A 99 1.20 -21.99 2.00
CA ILE A 99 0.79 -23.14 1.16
C ILE A 99 1.94 -23.60 0.26
N LEU A 100 2.74 -22.67 -0.25
CA LEU A 100 3.89 -22.97 -1.10
C LEU A 100 5.08 -23.44 -0.26
N SER A 101 5.95 -24.25 -0.83
CA SER A 101 7.21 -24.59 -0.16
C SER A 101 8.05 -23.32 0.08
N LYS A 102 8.87 -23.33 1.13
CA LYS A 102 9.77 -22.21 1.44
C LYS A 102 10.68 -21.83 0.27
N GLN A 103 11.13 -22.82 -0.52
CA GLN A 103 11.94 -22.58 -1.70
C GLN A 103 11.17 -21.75 -2.74
N ILE A 104 9.95 -22.17 -3.09
CA ILE A 104 9.12 -21.46 -4.08
C ILE A 104 8.77 -20.05 -3.59
N GLN A 105 8.47 -19.89 -2.30
CA GLN A 105 8.24 -18.56 -1.72
C GLN A 105 9.47 -17.65 -1.86
N ASN A 106 10.66 -18.16 -1.56
CA ASN A 106 11.90 -17.40 -1.69
C ASN A 106 12.18 -17.01 -3.14
N ASP A 107 11.91 -17.91 -4.10
CA ASP A 107 12.09 -17.64 -5.53
C ASP A 107 11.12 -16.54 -6.00
N LEU A 108 9.85 -16.59 -5.59
CA LEU A 108 8.85 -15.57 -5.91
C LEU A 108 9.17 -14.21 -5.24
N ILE A 109 9.60 -14.20 -3.99
CA ILE A 109 10.02 -12.97 -3.30
C ILE A 109 11.25 -12.36 -3.97
N SER A 110 12.20 -13.20 -4.40
CA SER A 110 13.37 -12.76 -5.16
C SER A 110 12.95 -12.13 -6.48
N LYS A 111 11.95 -12.70 -7.16
CA LYS A 111 11.36 -12.11 -8.37
C LYS A 111 10.71 -10.75 -8.11
N VAL A 112 9.93 -10.61 -7.04
CA VAL A 112 9.37 -9.30 -6.63
C VAL A 112 10.47 -8.28 -6.38
N HIS A 113 11.54 -8.67 -5.67
CA HIS A 113 12.67 -7.79 -5.41
C HIS A 113 13.39 -7.37 -6.71
N GLN A 114 13.62 -8.30 -7.64
CA GLN A 114 14.23 -7.99 -8.94
C GLN A 114 13.41 -6.96 -9.72
N GLU A 115 12.09 -7.11 -9.77
CA GLU A 115 11.23 -6.14 -10.46
C GLU A 115 11.19 -4.77 -9.74
N TRP A 116 11.20 -4.77 -8.40
CA TRP A 116 11.31 -3.54 -7.61
C TRP A 116 12.62 -2.79 -7.88
N VAL A 117 13.77 -3.48 -7.96
CA VAL A 117 15.06 -2.87 -8.31
C VAL A 117 15.03 -2.23 -9.70
N LYS A 118 14.39 -2.88 -10.68
CA LYS A 118 14.23 -2.31 -12.03
C LYS A 118 13.45 -1.01 -12.03
N ILE A 119 12.51 -0.82 -11.10
CA ILE A 119 11.77 0.44 -10.99
C ILE A 119 12.70 1.59 -10.57
N LEU A 120 13.60 1.35 -9.61
CA LEU A 120 14.54 2.38 -9.16
C LEU A 120 15.42 2.90 -10.31
N GLN A 121 15.74 2.03 -11.26
CA GLN A 121 16.52 2.36 -12.45
C GLN A 121 15.76 3.23 -13.46
N VAL A 122 14.42 3.31 -13.41
CA VAL A 122 13.62 4.08 -14.39
C VAL A 122 13.90 5.59 -14.29
N LYS A 123 14.16 6.10 -13.08
CA LYS A 123 14.39 7.53 -12.82
C LYS A 123 15.65 7.81 -11.99
N ASN A 124 16.54 6.82 -11.82
CA ASN A 124 17.70 6.88 -10.93
C ASN A 124 17.29 7.28 -9.50
N ILE A 125 16.32 6.56 -8.95
CA ILE A 125 15.85 6.74 -7.58
C ILE A 125 16.92 6.13 -6.65
N GLU A 126 17.76 6.96 -6.05
CA GLU A 126 18.92 6.52 -5.27
C GLU A 126 18.60 6.35 -3.78
N GLU A 127 17.61 7.07 -3.27
CA GLU A 127 17.32 7.10 -1.82
C GLU A 127 16.39 5.95 -1.36
N CYS A 128 15.87 5.17 -2.30
CA CYS A 128 14.92 4.10 -1.99
C CYS A 128 15.59 2.89 -1.36
N THR A 129 15.32 2.67 -0.08
CA THR A 129 15.72 1.45 0.62
C THR A 129 14.50 0.61 0.98
N ARG A 130 14.71 -0.70 1.10
CA ARG A 130 13.65 -1.65 1.44
C ARG A 130 14.17 -2.84 2.23
N GLU A 131 14.07 -2.74 3.54
CA GLU A 131 14.23 -3.88 4.45
C GLU A 131 12.97 -4.75 4.47
N THR A 132 13.12 -6.06 4.58
CA THR A 132 12.02 -7.03 4.42
C THR A 132 11.57 -7.68 5.73
N ASP A 133 12.13 -7.26 6.85
CA ASP A 133 11.68 -7.67 8.17
C ASP A 133 10.29 -7.06 8.48
N LEU A 134 9.60 -7.67 9.46
CA LEU A 134 8.23 -7.29 9.78
C LEU A 134 8.14 -5.87 10.35
N ASP A 135 9.13 -5.42 11.14
CA ASP A 135 9.12 -4.09 11.76
C ASP A 135 9.19 -3.00 10.69
N SER A 136 10.13 -3.13 9.77
CA SER A 136 10.30 -2.22 8.63
C SER A 136 9.08 -2.17 7.73
N ILE A 137 8.45 -3.31 7.43
CA ILE A 137 7.20 -3.34 6.65
C ILE A 137 6.11 -2.55 7.38
N ARG A 138 5.91 -2.80 8.68
CA ARG A 138 4.87 -2.13 9.47
C ARG A 138 5.10 -0.62 9.53
N LYS A 139 6.34 -0.17 9.75
CA LYS A 139 6.70 1.25 9.74
C LYS A 139 6.42 1.91 8.39
N ARG A 140 6.75 1.24 7.27
CA ARG A 140 6.41 1.74 5.93
C ARG A 140 4.91 1.81 5.69
N CYS A 141 4.13 0.84 6.17
CA CYS A 141 2.67 0.89 6.08
C CYS A 141 2.10 2.10 6.83
N ILE A 142 2.57 2.36 8.05
CA ILE A 142 2.15 3.53 8.85
C ILE A 142 2.49 4.83 8.13
N LEU A 143 3.74 4.96 7.66
CA LEU A 143 4.20 6.15 6.96
C LEU A 143 3.39 6.40 5.68
N LYS A 144 3.20 5.37 4.85
CA LYS A 144 2.38 5.48 3.65
C LYS A 144 0.93 5.83 3.99
N HIS A 145 0.32 5.17 4.96
CA HIS A 145 -1.06 5.44 5.38
C HIS A 145 -1.26 6.91 5.74
N MET A 146 -0.36 7.46 6.56
CA MET A 146 -0.38 8.87 6.93
C MET A 146 -0.32 9.80 5.70
N HIS A 147 0.65 9.59 4.80
CA HIS A 147 0.74 10.40 3.58
C HIS A 147 -0.49 10.27 2.68
N ASP A 148 -1.02 9.06 2.52
CA ASP A 148 -2.19 8.81 1.69
C ASP A 148 -3.42 9.52 2.26
N LEU A 149 -3.63 9.49 3.59
CA LEU A 149 -4.72 10.23 4.24
C LEU A 149 -4.64 11.75 4.01
N LYS A 150 -3.43 12.33 4.08
CA LYS A 150 -3.22 13.76 3.80
C LYS A 150 -3.53 14.10 2.34
N ILE A 151 -3.06 13.27 1.42
CA ILE A 151 -3.20 13.48 -0.02
C ILE A 151 -4.66 13.29 -0.48
N ASP A 152 -5.36 12.32 0.10
CA ASP A 152 -6.72 11.96 -0.30
C ASP A 152 -7.82 12.68 0.51
N LYS A 153 -7.47 13.67 1.35
CA LYS A 153 -8.39 14.28 2.33
C LYS A 153 -9.73 14.74 1.74
N ASP A 154 -9.71 15.31 0.54
CA ASP A 154 -10.92 15.77 -0.13
C ASP A 154 -11.80 14.59 -0.59
N HIS A 155 -11.18 13.50 -1.06
CA HIS A 155 -11.89 12.26 -1.40
C HIS A 155 -12.48 11.60 -0.15
N ILE A 156 -11.75 11.58 0.97
CA ILE A 156 -12.21 11.01 2.24
C ILE A 156 -13.45 11.77 2.74
N MET A 157 -13.47 13.10 2.60
CA MET A 157 -14.62 13.91 3.01
C MET A 157 -15.89 13.57 2.21
N VAL A 158 -15.77 13.28 0.92
CA VAL A 158 -16.90 12.93 0.04
C VAL A 158 -17.30 11.45 0.18
N TYR A 159 -16.32 10.56 0.33
CA TYR A 159 -16.46 9.10 0.22
C TYR A 159 -16.06 8.33 1.47
N SER A 160 -16.29 8.90 2.66
CA SER A 160 -15.79 8.34 3.93
C SER A 160 -16.05 6.84 4.13
N LYS A 161 -17.23 6.34 3.75
CA LYS A 161 -17.60 4.93 3.90
C LYS A 161 -16.87 4.04 2.90
N GLU A 162 -16.82 4.45 1.63
CA GLU A 162 -16.16 3.74 0.55
C GLU A 162 -14.64 3.73 0.76
N TYR A 163 -14.07 4.87 1.19
CA TYR A 163 -12.66 4.98 1.53
C TYR A 163 -12.27 4.06 2.69
N LYS A 164 -13.11 3.96 3.73
CA LYS A 164 -12.88 3.00 4.83
C LYS A 164 -12.86 1.54 4.33
N LYS A 165 -13.71 1.20 3.37
CA LYS A 165 -13.68 -0.12 2.73
C LYS A 165 -12.37 -0.32 1.95
N TYR A 166 -11.98 0.67 1.16
CA TYR A 166 -10.71 0.67 0.43
C TYR A 166 -9.50 0.46 1.35
N LEU A 167 -9.45 1.12 2.52
CA LEU A 167 -8.38 0.88 3.51
C LEU A 167 -8.34 -0.57 3.99
N GLY A 168 -9.51 -1.20 4.17
CA GLY A 168 -9.63 -2.62 4.47
C GLY A 168 -8.98 -3.50 3.41
N ASP A 169 -9.31 -3.25 2.14
CA ASP A 169 -8.81 -4.01 0.99
C ASP A 169 -7.31 -3.80 0.75
N LYS A 170 -6.85 -2.55 0.94
CA LYS A 170 -5.45 -2.10 0.82
C LYS A 170 -4.54 -2.76 1.85
N TRP A 171 -4.92 -2.71 3.13
CA TRP A 171 -4.04 -3.11 4.23
C TRP A 171 -4.27 -4.55 4.70
N GLY A 172 -5.44 -5.13 4.48
CA GLY A 172 -5.86 -6.37 5.13
C GLY A 172 -4.90 -7.56 4.92
N LYS A 173 -4.33 -7.71 3.73
CA LYS A 173 -3.36 -8.78 3.44
C LYS A 173 -2.03 -8.58 4.17
N ILE A 174 -1.52 -7.35 4.20
CA ILE A 174 -0.28 -7.02 4.90
C ILE A 174 -0.48 -7.15 6.41
N ILE A 175 -1.60 -6.66 6.96
CA ILE A 175 -1.94 -6.81 8.38
C ILE A 175 -2.00 -8.29 8.76
N ARG A 176 -2.68 -9.13 7.98
CA ARG A 176 -2.75 -10.58 8.23
C ARG A 176 -1.37 -11.25 8.24
N TYR A 177 -0.45 -10.79 7.39
CA TYR A 177 0.91 -11.32 7.33
C TYR A 177 1.80 -10.79 8.47
N THR A 178 1.64 -9.52 8.83
CA THR A 178 2.55 -8.83 9.76
C THR A 178 2.08 -8.85 11.20
N ASN A 179 0.80 -9.08 11.50
CA ASN A 179 0.33 -9.15 12.87
C ASN A 179 0.78 -10.45 13.57
N PRO A 180 1.08 -10.38 14.88
CA PRO A 180 1.30 -11.58 15.66
C PRO A 180 0.01 -12.42 15.74
N LEU A 181 0.17 -13.74 15.89
CA LEU A 181 -0.96 -14.66 16.08
C LEU A 181 -1.66 -14.46 17.43
N ILE A 182 -0.92 -14.03 18.46
CA ILE A 182 -1.38 -13.81 19.83
C ILE A 182 -0.85 -12.46 20.31
N GLY A 183 -1.67 -11.71 21.03
CA GLY A 183 -1.34 -10.37 21.51
C GLY A 183 -1.69 -9.26 20.50
N GLY A 184 -1.83 -8.04 21.01
CA GLY A 184 -2.03 -6.85 20.18
C GLY A 184 -0.69 -6.24 19.78
N LEU A 185 -0.62 -5.73 18.55
CA LEU A 185 0.46 -4.86 18.10
C LEU A 185 0.01 -3.42 18.25
N TYR A 186 0.81 -2.60 18.91
CA TYR A 186 0.58 -1.19 19.12
C TYR A 186 1.68 -0.37 18.46
N ILE A 187 1.32 0.85 18.08
CA ILE A 187 2.22 1.83 17.50
C ILE A 187 2.25 3.05 18.39
N LYS A 188 3.41 3.70 18.43
CA LYS A 188 3.58 5.06 18.88
C LYS A 188 4.21 5.86 17.75
N ILE A 189 3.56 6.94 17.34
CA ILE A 189 4.11 7.92 16.39
C ILE A 189 4.33 9.20 17.18
N GLU A 190 5.56 9.68 17.26
CA GLU A 190 5.88 10.87 18.05
C GLU A 190 6.93 11.73 17.35
N ASN A 191 6.61 13.00 17.14
CA ASN A 191 7.57 14.02 16.72
C ASN A 191 7.15 15.39 17.30
N ASP A 192 7.86 16.47 16.94
CA ASP A 192 7.59 17.82 17.44
C ASP A 192 6.16 18.33 17.19
N SER A 193 5.41 17.71 16.28
CA SER A 193 4.06 18.14 15.85
C SER A 193 2.94 17.16 16.23
N MET A 194 3.23 15.89 16.51
CA MET A 194 2.20 14.87 16.70
C MET A 194 2.59 13.80 17.71
N GLY A 195 1.57 13.25 18.38
CA GLY A 195 1.67 12.09 19.27
C GLY A 195 0.46 11.19 19.10
N ILE A 196 0.66 9.97 18.60
CA ILE A 196 -0.39 8.95 18.40
C ILE A 196 0.05 7.67 19.10
N ILE A 197 -0.84 7.08 19.88
CA ILE A 197 -0.69 5.72 20.41
C ILE A 197 -1.95 4.95 20.06
N GLU A 198 -1.82 3.87 19.29
CA GLU A 198 -2.97 3.11 18.79
C GLU A 198 -2.60 1.66 18.48
N LYS A 199 -3.59 0.79 18.41
CA LYS A 199 -3.44 -0.55 17.86
C LYS A 199 -3.17 -0.48 16.35
N TYR A 200 -2.15 -1.19 15.88
CA TYR A 200 -1.65 -1.12 14.50
C TYR A 200 -2.72 -1.36 13.42
N ASP A 201 -3.56 -2.39 13.60
CA ASP A 201 -4.61 -2.71 12.63
C ASP A 201 -5.74 -1.69 12.64
N TYR A 202 -6.15 -1.22 13.83
CA TYR A 202 -7.15 -0.17 13.96
C TYR A 202 -6.69 1.13 13.29
N PHE A 203 -5.43 1.51 13.50
CA PHE A 203 -4.82 2.68 12.86
C PHE A 203 -4.90 2.62 11.33
N LEU A 204 -4.46 1.51 10.72
CA LEU A 204 -4.45 1.35 9.27
C LEU A 204 -5.85 1.27 8.65
N TYR A 205 -6.86 0.78 9.38
CA TYR A 205 -8.25 0.77 8.93
C TYR A 205 -9.01 2.09 9.18
N SER A 206 -8.37 3.07 9.81
CA SER A 206 -8.99 4.34 10.15
C SER A 206 -8.52 5.47 9.23
N SER A 207 -9.46 6.35 8.87
CA SER A 207 -9.19 7.62 8.19
C SER A 207 -9.22 8.82 9.15
N ASP A 208 -9.31 8.60 10.46
CA ASP A 208 -9.52 9.65 11.46
C ASP A 208 -8.22 10.44 11.76
N TYR A 209 -7.08 9.94 11.27
CA TYR A 209 -5.74 10.48 11.54
C TYR A 209 -5.25 11.51 10.51
N ILE A 210 -6.16 12.18 9.80
CA ILE A 210 -5.79 13.26 8.86
C ILE A 210 -5.17 14.41 9.65
N CYS A 211 -3.90 14.70 9.38
CA CYS A 211 -3.16 15.81 9.98
C CYS A 211 -2.46 16.62 8.88
N ASP A 212 -2.63 17.95 8.88
CA ASP A 212 -1.93 18.82 7.93
C ASP A 212 -0.52 19.21 8.44
N ASN A 213 -0.29 19.16 9.76
CA ASN A 213 0.94 19.64 10.40
C ASN A 213 1.98 18.52 10.59
N GLY A 214 3.26 18.81 10.30
CA GLY A 214 4.39 17.94 10.64
C GLY A 214 4.57 16.67 9.80
N MET A 215 3.63 16.37 8.89
CA MET A 215 3.63 15.15 8.07
C MET A 215 4.75 15.08 7.05
N ASP A 216 5.22 16.23 6.56
CA ASP A 216 6.28 16.27 5.54
C ASP A 216 7.66 15.93 6.12
N LYS A 217 7.77 15.91 7.46
CA LYS A 217 8.99 15.53 8.19
C LYS A 217 8.88 14.15 8.83
N LEU A 218 7.73 13.48 8.72
CA LEU A 218 7.52 12.18 9.33
C LEU A 218 8.42 11.14 8.65
N SER A 219 9.13 10.37 9.47
CA SER A 219 10.05 9.32 9.06
C SER A 219 9.75 8.01 9.78
N THR A 220 10.46 6.95 9.43
CA THR A 220 10.36 5.68 10.14
C THR A 220 10.97 5.72 11.55
N ASP A 221 11.82 6.70 11.85
CA ASP A 221 12.47 6.86 13.15
C ASP A 221 11.52 7.44 14.20
N ASP A 222 10.50 8.17 13.76
CA ASP A 222 9.42 8.71 14.60
C ASP A 222 8.40 7.62 15.01
N ILE A 223 8.55 6.39 14.51
CA ILE A 223 7.60 5.30 14.69
C ILE A 223 8.22 4.22 15.58
N THR A 224 7.56 3.94 16.69
CA THR A 224 7.87 2.80 17.56
C THR A 224 6.75 1.77 17.49
N ILE A 225 7.11 0.50 17.40
CA ILE A 225 6.16 -0.62 17.39
C ILE A 225 6.44 -1.48 18.61
N PHE A 226 5.39 -1.85 19.33
CA PHE A 226 5.50 -2.66 20.53
C PHE A 226 4.32 -3.61 20.65
N THR A 227 4.55 -4.76 21.27
CA THR A 227 3.49 -5.68 21.68
C THR A 227 3.25 -5.45 23.16
N ASN A 228 1.99 -5.44 23.62
CA ASN A 228 1.74 -5.43 25.07
C ASN A 228 2.27 -6.73 25.68
N VAL A 229 3.48 -6.64 26.24
CA VAL A 229 4.03 -7.55 27.24
C VAL A 229 4.87 -6.66 28.16
N ASP A 230 4.20 -6.11 29.18
CA ASP A 230 4.70 -5.31 30.32
C ASP A 230 5.56 -4.06 30.05
#